data_AF-A0A9D1GJA2-F1
#
_entry.id   AF-A0A9D1GJA2-F1
#
_cell.length_a   1.000
_cell.length_b   1.000
_cell.length_c   1.000
_cell.angle_alpha   90.00
_cell.angle_beta   90.00
_cell.angle_gamma   90.00
#
_symmetry.space_group_name_H-M   'P 1'
#
loop_
_entity.id
_entity.type
_entity.pdbx_description
1 polymer ?
#
loop_
_entity_poly.entity_id
_entity_poly.type
_entity_poly.pdbx_seq_one_letter_code
_entity_poly.pdbx_strand_id
1 'polypeptide(L)'
;MNTGKAGRRIRKTDNGFTLIELVAVLAILAVLAGITIPFGLRYVEQARRQKQLLEGRQLSMAVSMLVLEDAEWGDGSGSTLPFESIYWKKLSDEDNPLNGFYPSDWDPEGMVTEILTDASGKLHEITYQASDGSRETWTFSEEEGRFQVEVTRREP
;
A
#
# COMPACT_ATOMS: atom_id res chain seq x y z
N MET A 1 36.62 -18.92 73.15
CA MET A 1 35.43 -18.25 72.56
C MET A 1 35.31 -18.72 71.12
N ASN A 2 34.22 -19.40 70.77
CA ASN A 2 33.98 -19.87 69.40
C ASN A 2 32.62 -19.33 68.94
N THR A 3 32.63 -18.33 68.05
CA THR A 3 31.41 -17.75 67.48
C THR A 3 31.16 -18.39 66.11
N GLY A 4 30.36 -19.45 66.10
CA GLY A 4 29.86 -20.05 64.86
C GLY A 4 28.89 -19.10 64.15
N LYS A 5 29.29 -18.60 62.97
CA LYS A 5 28.38 -17.87 62.08
C LYS A 5 27.38 -18.86 61.46
N ALA A 6 26.11 -18.73 61.83
CA ALA A 6 25.02 -19.45 61.19
C ALA A 6 24.76 -18.87 59.79
N GLY A 7 25.29 -19.52 58.75
CA GLY A 7 24.95 -19.24 57.36
C GLY A 7 23.51 -19.68 57.07
N ARG A 8 22.64 -18.72 56.72
CA ARG A 8 21.27 -18.96 56.27
C ARG A 8 21.32 -19.73 54.95
N ARG A 9 21.03 -21.04 54.97
CA ARG A 9 20.89 -21.85 53.76
C ARG A 9 19.60 -21.46 53.05
N ILE A 10 19.71 -20.82 51.89
CA ILE A 10 18.60 -20.71 50.93
C ILE A 10 18.36 -22.13 50.42
N ARG A 11 17.23 -22.74 50.77
CA ARG A 11 16.82 -24.04 50.21
C ARG A 11 16.49 -23.81 48.74
N LYS A 12 17.37 -24.25 47.85
CA LYS A 12 17.06 -24.43 46.43
C LYS A 12 15.96 -25.48 46.32
N THR A 13 14.78 -25.06 45.88
CA THR A 13 13.75 -25.98 45.42
C THR A 13 14.11 -26.34 43.98
N ASP A 14 14.71 -27.51 43.76
CA ASP A 14 15.08 -28.01 42.43
C ASP A 14 13.85 -28.55 41.67
N ASN A 15 12.79 -27.74 41.58
CA ASN A 15 11.63 -28.04 40.75
C ASN A 15 11.95 -27.62 39.30
N GLY A 16 12.71 -28.45 38.60
CA GLY A 16 12.91 -28.32 37.16
C GLY A 16 11.62 -28.63 36.40
N PHE A 17 11.38 -27.90 35.31
CA PHE A 17 10.34 -28.25 34.33
C PHE A 17 10.60 -29.65 33.80
N THR A 18 9.56 -30.46 33.69
CA THR A 18 9.69 -31.78 33.09
C THR A 18 9.85 -31.64 31.56
N LEU A 19 10.61 -32.55 30.94
CA LEU A 19 10.76 -32.57 29.48
C LEU A 19 9.39 -32.67 28.77
N ILE A 20 8.45 -33.39 29.39
CA ILE A 20 7.11 -33.59 28.85
C ILE A 20 6.29 -32.28 28.84
N GLU A 21 6.39 -31.45 29.88
CA GLU A 21 5.70 -30.15 29.91
C GLU A 21 6.22 -29.23 28.80
N LEU A 22 7.52 -29.23 28.53
CA LEU A 22 8.11 -28.42 27.47
C LEU A 22 7.64 -28.88 26.07
N VAL A 23 7.65 -30.19 25.81
CA VAL A 23 7.24 -30.75 24.52
C VAL A 23 5.74 -30.56 24.29
N ALA A 24 4.90 -30.71 25.32
CA ALA A 24 3.47 -30.47 25.22
C ALA A 24 3.15 -29.02 24.81
N VAL A 25 3.85 -28.04 25.39
CA VAL A 25 3.70 -26.62 25.02
C VAL A 25 4.14 -26.38 23.57
N LEU A 26 5.29 -26.92 23.16
CA LEU A 26 5.78 -26.79 21.78
C LEU A 26 4.82 -27.43 20.77
N ALA A 27 4.18 -28.55 21.11
CA ALA A 27 3.19 -29.20 20.26
C ALA A 27 1.96 -28.31 20.04
N ILE A 28 1.44 -27.68 21.11
CA ILE A 28 0.30 -26.74 20.99
C ILE A 28 0.71 -25.51 20.16
N LEU A 29 1.89 -24.93 20.41
CA LEU A 29 2.40 -23.81 19.63
C LEU A 29 2.55 -24.15 18.15
N ALA A 30 3.00 -25.37 17.82
CA ALA A 30 3.13 -25.82 16.43
C ALA A 30 1.77 -25.92 15.73
N VAL A 31 0.74 -26.45 16.40
CA VAL A 31 -0.63 -26.53 15.85
C VAL A 31 -1.20 -25.13 15.63
N LEU A 32 -1.07 -24.23 16.62
CA LEU A 32 -1.55 -22.86 16.50
C LEU A 32 -0.83 -22.11 15.36
N ALA A 33 0.50 -22.18 15.31
CA ALA A 33 1.29 -21.53 14.27
C ALA A 33 0.93 -22.04 12.86
N GLY A 34 0.69 -23.34 12.70
CA GLY A 34 0.29 -23.95 11.42
C GLY A 34 -1.03 -23.41 10.86
N ILE A 35 -1.96 -22.99 11.73
CA ILE A 35 -3.21 -22.35 11.34
C ILE A 35 -2.99 -20.83 11.15
N THR A 36 -2.35 -20.17 12.11
CA THR A 36 -2.25 -18.71 12.14
C THR A 36 -1.46 -18.12 10.97
N ILE A 37 -0.35 -18.75 10.56
CA ILE A 37 0.52 -18.23 9.48
C ILE A 37 -0.21 -18.11 8.13
N PRO A 38 -0.87 -19.16 7.58
CA PRO A 38 -1.53 -19.06 6.28
C PRO A 38 -2.73 -18.08 6.30
N PHE A 39 -3.48 -17.99 7.40
CA PHE A 39 -4.57 -17.01 7.53
C PHE A 39 -4.05 -15.58 7.61
N GLY A 40 -2.96 -15.35 8.37
CA GLY A 40 -2.32 -14.04 8.48
C GLY A 40 -1.82 -13.51 7.14
N LEU A 41 -1.16 -14.35 6.34
CA LEU A 41 -0.67 -13.96 5.01
C LEU A 41 -1.81 -13.55 4.06
N ARG A 42 -2.89 -14.33 4.01
CA ARG A 42 -4.07 -14.00 3.18
C ARG A 42 -4.74 -12.69 3.59
N TYR A 43 -4.83 -12.41 4.90
CA TYR A 43 -5.40 -11.17 5.38
C TYR A 43 -4.56 -9.95 4.97
N VAL A 44 -3.23 -10.06 5.05
CA VAL A 44 -2.32 -9.00 4.61
C VAL A 44 -2.45 -8.75 3.10
N GLU A 45 -2.51 -9.80 2.28
CA GLU A 45 -2.73 -9.66 0.83
C GLU A 45 -4.08 -9.00 0.53
N GLN A 46 -5.15 -9.39 1.22
CA GLN A 46 -6.46 -8.78 1.04
C GLN A 46 -6.45 -7.29 1.44
N ALA A 47 -5.82 -6.94 2.56
CA ALA A 47 -5.68 -5.55 3.00
C ALA A 47 -4.91 -4.70 1.98
N ARG A 48 -3.83 -5.23 1.40
CA ARG A 48 -3.08 -4.56 0.33
C ARG A 48 -3.92 -4.32 -0.91
N ARG A 49 -4.69 -5.33 -1.36
CA ARG A 49 -5.61 -5.16 -2.50
C ARG A 49 -6.70 -4.12 -2.21
N GLN A 50 -7.26 -4.11 -1.01
CA GLN A 50 -8.27 -3.13 -0.61
C GLN A 50 -7.68 -1.71 -0.55
N LYS A 51 -6.46 -1.55 -0.01
CA LYS A 51 -5.72 -0.28 -0.02
C LYS A 51 -5.56 0.24 -1.45
N GLN A 52 -5.03 -0.59 -2.35
CA GLN A 52 -4.82 -0.25 -3.76
C GLN A 52 -6.12 0.15 -4.46
N LEU A 53 -7.23 -0.55 -4.20
CA LEU A 53 -8.54 -0.19 -4.75
C LEU A 53 -9.03 1.17 -4.23
N LEU A 54 -8.85 1.46 -2.94
CA LEU A 54 -9.27 2.73 -2.34
C LEU A 54 -8.45 3.91 -2.87
N GLU A 55 -7.12 3.77 -2.88
CA GLU A 55 -6.21 4.78 -3.43
C GLU A 55 -6.47 5.01 -4.92
N GLY A 56 -6.69 3.93 -5.68
CA GLY A 56 -7.04 4.02 -7.09
C GLY A 56 -8.35 4.76 -7.34
N ARG A 57 -9.37 4.57 -6.48
CA ARG A 57 -10.62 5.35 -6.56
C ARG A 57 -10.40 6.83 -6.26
N GLN A 58 -9.60 7.13 -5.24
CA GLN A 58 -9.28 8.52 -4.89
C GLN A 58 -8.54 9.22 -6.03
N LEU A 59 -7.55 8.54 -6.62
CA LEU A 59 -6.79 9.04 -7.76
C LEU A 59 -7.69 9.25 -8.99
N SER A 60 -8.51 8.25 -9.34
CA SER A 60 -9.46 8.33 -10.46
C SER A 60 -10.43 9.49 -10.29
N MET A 61 -10.95 9.69 -9.08
CA MET A 61 -11.84 10.82 -8.77
C MET A 61 -11.13 12.17 -8.86
N ALA A 62 -9.89 12.28 -8.37
CA ALA A 62 -9.11 13.51 -8.46
C ALA A 62 -8.86 13.92 -9.92
N VAL A 63 -8.46 12.96 -10.77
CA VAL A 63 -8.30 13.21 -12.21
C VAL A 63 -9.64 13.62 -12.85
N SER A 64 -10.73 12.91 -12.56
CA SER A 64 -12.04 13.26 -13.13
C SER A 64 -12.53 14.64 -12.70
N MET A 65 -12.20 15.10 -11.49
CA MET A 65 -12.50 16.48 -11.06
C MET A 65 -11.75 17.51 -11.90
N LEU A 66 -10.47 17.27 -12.21
CA LEU A 66 -9.70 18.18 -13.07
C LEU A 66 -10.30 18.27 -14.48
N VAL A 67 -10.80 17.15 -15.00
CA VAL A 67 -11.51 17.13 -16.28
C VAL A 67 -12.82 17.90 -16.23
N LEU A 68 -13.57 17.82 -15.12
CA LEU A 68 -14.84 18.53 -14.97
C LEU A 68 -14.67 20.04 -14.74
N GLU A 69 -13.55 20.47 -14.16
CA GLU A 69 -13.22 21.89 -13.96
C GLU A 69 -12.83 22.57 -15.28
N ASP A 70 -12.31 21.81 -16.23
CA ASP A 70 -11.88 22.33 -17.53
C ASP A 70 -13.06 22.45 -18.50
N ALA A 71 -13.49 23.69 -18.76
CA ALA A 71 -14.63 23.98 -19.64
C ALA A 71 -14.37 23.70 -21.13
N GLU A 72 -13.10 23.58 -21.52
CA GLU A 72 -12.65 23.31 -22.89
C GLU A 72 -12.52 21.80 -23.16
N TRP A 73 -12.66 20.94 -22.14
CA TRP A 73 -12.61 19.49 -22.32
C TRP A 73 -13.73 19.01 -23.24
N GLY A 74 -13.35 18.41 -24.37
CA GLY A 74 -14.28 17.80 -25.32
C GLY A 74 -14.92 18.76 -26.32
N ASP A 75 -14.49 20.03 -26.37
CA ASP A 75 -14.97 21.01 -27.36
C ASP A 75 -14.29 20.89 -28.75
N GLY A 76 -13.28 20.02 -28.88
CA GLY A 76 -12.56 19.76 -30.12
C GLY A 76 -11.50 20.81 -30.48
N SER A 77 -11.24 21.78 -29.60
CA SER A 77 -10.01 22.56 -29.64
C SER A 77 -8.83 21.63 -29.37
N GLY A 78 -7.70 21.83 -30.06
CA GLY A 78 -6.49 21.01 -29.91
C GLY A 78 -5.78 21.17 -28.56
N SER A 79 -6.51 21.51 -27.51
CA SER A 79 -6.04 21.74 -26.15
C SER A 79 -5.45 20.45 -25.61
N THR A 80 -4.20 20.50 -25.11
CA THR A 80 -3.52 19.40 -24.41
C THR A 80 -4.00 19.30 -22.95
N LEU A 81 -5.29 19.59 -22.72
CA LEU A 81 -6.10 18.98 -21.67
C LEU A 81 -5.71 19.37 -20.22
N PRO A 82 -6.61 19.23 -19.21
CA PRO A 82 -6.41 19.54 -17.79
C PRO A 82 -5.13 18.96 -17.16
N PHE A 83 -4.46 18.04 -17.84
CA PHE A 83 -3.30 17.30 -17.38
C PHE A 83 -1.97 18.03 -17.58
N GLU A 84 -1.89 19.14 -18.35
CA GLU A 84 -0.65 19.94 -18.40
C GLU A 84 -0.19 20.39 -17.01
N SER A 85 -1.15 20.65 -16.12
CA SER A 85 -0.90 21.02 -14.73
C SER A 85 -0.28 19.89 -13.89
N ILE A 86 -0.33 18.64 -14.37
CA ILE A 86 0.18 17.42 -13.72
C ILE A 86 1.52 17.01 -14.32
N TYR A 87 1.63 17.01 -15.65
CA TYR A 87 2.80 16.49 -16.34
C TYR A 87 4.07 17.25 -15.98
N TRP A 88 5.17 16.51 -15.89
CA TRP A 88 6.51 17.05 -15.62
C TRP A 88 6.66 17.81 -14.29
N LYS A 89 5.68 17.69 -13.39
CA LYS A 89 5.74 18.20 -12.02
C LYS A 89 5.93 17.05 -11.04
N LYS A 90 6.60 17.32 -9.94
CA LYS A 90 6.71 16.36 -8.84
C LYS A 90 5.36 16.25 -8.16
N LEU A 91 5.04 15.08 -7.65
CA LEU A 91 3.80 14.86 -6.91
C LEU A 91 3.75 15.68 -5.60
N SER A 92 4.91 15.99 -5.02
CA SER A 92 5.04 16.83 -3.83
C SER A 92 4.89 18.33 -4.08
N ASP A 93 4.93 18.78 -5.33
CA ASP A 93 4.84 20.22 -5.64
C ASP A 93 3.46 20.76 -5.23
N GLU A 94 3.41 21.93 -4.60
CA GLU A 94 2.16 22.54 -4.13
C GLU A 94 1.18 22.86 -5.28
N ASP A 95 1.72 23.18 -6.45
CA ASP A 95 0.97 23.46 -7.67
C ASP A 95 0.62 22.19 -8.48
N ASN A 96 0.93 21.00 -7.96
CA ASN A 96 0.50 19.74 -8.57
C ASN A 96 -0.90 19.39 -8.06
N PRO A 97 -1.92 19.32 -8.92
CA PRO A 97 -3.28 19.06 -8.46
C PRO A 97 -3.49 17.64 -7.90
N LEU A 98 -2.56 16.72 -8.13
CA LEU A 98 -2.57 15.40 -7.52
C LEU A 98 -1.89 15.36 -6.15
N ASN A 99 -1.32 16.47 -5.66
CA ASN A 99 -0.66 16.51 -4.36
C ASN A 99 -1.65 16.13 -3.24
N GLY A 100 -1.32 15.08 -2.49
CA GLY A 100 -2.19 14.50 -1.45
C GLY A 100 -3.29 13.56 -1.97
N PHE A 101 -3.38 13.35 -3.29
CA PHE A 101 -4.34 12.44 -3.93
C PHE A 101 -3.68 11.27 -4.68
N TYR A 102 -2.35 11.17 -4.65
CA TYR A 102 -1.60 10.04 -5.22
C TYR A 102 -1.51 8.85 -4.24
N PRO A 103 -1.32 7.61 -4.73
CA PRO A 103 -1.13 6.42 -3.89
C PRO A 103 0.04 6.57 -2.92
N SER A 104 -0.12 6.14 -1.67
CA SER A 104 0.89 6.35 -0.63
C SER A 104 2.22 5.61 -0.85
N ASP A 105 2.25 4.64 -1.77
CA ASP A 105 3.46 3.89 -2.13
C ASP A 105 4.25 4.56 -3.27
N TRP A 106 3.72 5.62 -3.90
CA TRP A 106 4.47 6.39 -4.90
C TRP A 106 5.49 7.30 -4.21
N ASP A 107 6.68 7.41 -4.80
CA ASP A 107 7.70 8.38 -4.39
C ASP A 107 7.21 9.81 -4.73
N PRO A 108 7.07 10.71 -3.72
CA PRO A 108 6.60 12.07 -3.92
C PRO A 108 7.44 12.91 -4.89
N GLU A 109 8.72 12.56 -5.08
CA GLU A 109 9.64 13.24 -6.00
C GLU A 109 9.51 12.74 -7.44
N GLY A 110 8.72 11.69 -7.66
CA GLY A 110 8.37 11.19 -8.99
C GLY A 110 7.31 12.04 -9.69
N MET A 111 7.00 11.69 -10.93
CA MET A 111 6.09 12.44 -11.80
C MET A 111 5.16 11.51 -12.59
N VAL A 112 3.98 12.02 -12.91
CA VAL A 112 3.08 11.37 -13.87
C VAL A 112 3.56 11.67 -15.28
N THR A 113 3.57 10.64 -16.11
CA THR A 113 4.11 10.67 -17.48
C THR A 113 3.06 10.38 -18.55
N GLU A 114 1.95 9.76 -18.18
CA GLU A 114 0.85 9.45 -19.09
C GLU A 114 -0.47 9.43 -18.33
N ILE A 115 -1.53 9.95 -18.96
CA ILE A 115 -2.91 9.87 -18.47
C ILE A 115 -3.79 9.60 -19.69
N LEU A 116 -4.60 8.55 -19.63
CA LEU A 116 -5.58 8.20 -20.64
C LEU A 116 -6.97 8.23 -20.02
N THR A 117 -7.84 9.08 -20.55
CA THR A 117 -9.25 9.18 -20.14
C THR A 117 -10.16 8.97 -21.35
N ASP A 118 -11.43 8.63 -21.11
CA ASP A 118 -12.45 8.70 -22.15
C ASP A 118 -12.95 10.13 -22.39
N ALA A 119 -13.84 10.29 -23.37
CA ALA A 119 -14.46 11.58 -23.69
C ALA A 119 -15.28 12.19 -22.53
N SER A 120 -15.69 11.39 -21.54
CA SER A 120 -16.41 11.84 -20.35
C SER A 120 -15.49 12.23 -19.18
N GLY A 121 -14.16 12.09 -19.34
CA GLY A 121 -13.18 12.34 -18.29
C GLY A 121 -13.02 11.19 -17.30
N LYS A 122 -13.54 10.00 -17.61
CA LYS A 122 -13.29 8.80 -16.81
C LYS A 122 -11.87 8.33 -17.05
N LEU A 123 -11.10 8.20 -15.97
CA LEU A 123 -9.72 7.70 -16.02
C LEU A 123 -9.69 6.21 -16.41
N HIS A 124 -8.94 5.87 -17.45
CA HIS A 124 -8.65 4.51 -17.89
C HIS A 124 -7.24 4.07 -17.52
N GLU A 125 -6.26 4.96 -17.66
CA GLU A 125 -4.86 4.64 -17.38
C GLU A 125 -4.11 5.86 -16.85
N ILE A 126 -3.19 5.64 -15.92
CA ILE A 126 -2.18 6.63 -15.50
C ILE A 126 -0.83 5.93 -15.34
N THR A 127 0.22 6.51 -15.92
CA THR A 127 1.59 6.02 -15.78
C THR A 127 2.42 7.00 -14.97
N TYR A 128 2.97 6.50 -13.88
CA TYR A 128 3.86 7.18 -12.97
C TYR A 128 5.31 6.71 -13.16
N GLN A 129 6.26 7.63 -13.01
CA GLN A 129 7.68 7.33 -12.94
C GLN A 129 8.27 7.89 -11.63
N ALA A 130 8.90 7.02 -10.85
CA ALA A 130 9.62 7.40 -9.64
C ALA A 130 10.95 8.09 -9.95
N SER A 131 11.54 8.74 -8.94
CA SER A 131 12.84 9.42 -9.09
C SER A 131 14.00 8.47 -9.42
N ASP A 132 13.87 7.19 -9.06
CA ASP A 132 14.84 6.13 -9.41
C ASP A 132 14.69 5.59 -10.84
N GLY A 133 13.69 6.08 -11.58
CA GLY A 133 13.39 5.70 -12.96
C GLY A 133 12.40 4.55 -13.11
N SER A 134 12.05 3.83 -12.04
CA SER A 134 11.03 2.79 -12.06
C SER A 134 9.67 3.36 -12.47
N ARG A 135 8.86 2.54 -13.16
CA ARG A 135 7.56 2.97 -13.70
C ARG A 135 6.44 2.08 -13.17
N GLU A 136 5.33 2.71 -12.85
CA GLU A 136 4.07 2.02 -12.54
C GLU A 136 2.97 2.53 -13.46
N THR A 137 2.28 1.61 -14.13
CA THR A 137 1.07 1.91 -14.90
C THR A 137 -0.13 1.33 -14.17
N TRP A 138 -1.08 2.19 -13.84
CA TRP A 138 -2.33 1.85 -13.17
C TRP A 138 -3.46 1.93 -14.19
N THR A 139 -4.13 0.80 -14.42
CA THR A 139 -5.27 0.67 -15.34
C THR A 139 -6.54 0.50 -14.55
N PHE A 140 -7.57 1.26 -14.91
CA PHE A 140 -8.86 1.32 -14.23
C PHE A 140 -9.96 0.78 -15.13
N SER A 141 -10.73 -0.16 -14.60
CA SER A 141 -11.88 -0.72 -15.28
C SER A 141 -13.07 -0.85 -14.34
N GLU A 142 -14.26 -0.91 -14.92
CA GLU A 142 -15.47 -1.16 -14.17
C GLU A 142 -16.26 -2.23 -14.91
N GLU A 143 -16.32 -3.42 -14.31
CA GLU A 143 -17.00 -4.58 -14.87
C GLU A 143 -18.12 -4.99 -13.93
N GLU A 144 -19.34 -5.12 -14.46
CA GLU A 144 -20.53 -5.52 -13.68
C GLU A 144 -20.77 -4.65 -12.42
N GLY A 145 -20.44 -3.36 -12.49
CA GLY A 145 -20.55 -2.42 -11.36
C GLY A 145 -19.46 -2.56 -10.28
N ARG A 146 -18.40 -3.32 -10.56
CA ARG A 146 -17.22 -3.43 -9.69
C ARG A 146 -16.05 -2.68 -10.28
N PHE A 147 -15.60 -1.65 -9.57
CA PHE A 147 -14.35 -0.95 -9.87
C PHE A 147 -13.14 -1.85 -9.59
N GLN A 148 -12.27 -1.99 -10.58
CA GLN A 148 -11.04 -2.77 -10.52
C GLN A 148 -9.85 -1.87 -10.86
N VAL A 149 -8.71 -2.20 -10.24
CA VAL A 149 -7.42 -1.52 -10.47
C VAL A 149 -6.39 -2.60 -10.74
N GLU A 150 -5.76 -2.54 -11.90
CA GLU A 150 -4.61 -3.36 -12.26
C GLU A 150 -3.35 -2.49 -12.27
N VAL A 151 -2.27 -2.97 -11.67
CA VAL A 151 -1.01 -2.23 -11.58
C VAL A 151 0.11 -3.05 -12.20
N THR A 152 0.73 -2.50 -13.22
CA THR A 152 1.89 -3.08 -13.89
C THR A 152 3.13 -2.26 -13.51
N ARG A 153 4.14 -2.94 -12.95
CA ARG A 153 5.42 -2.31 -12.59
C ARG A 153 6.50 -2.69 -13.58
N ARG A 154 7.34 -1.72 -13.95
CA ARG A 154 8.53 -1.90 -14.77
C ARG A 154 9.73 -1.33 -14.03
N GLU A 155 10.73 -2.18 -13.83
CA GLU A 155 12.05 -1.77 -13.33
C GLU A 155 12.79 -0.96 -14.40
N PRO A 156 13.71 -0.05 -14.00
CA PRO A 156 14.46 0.81 -14.90
C PRO A 156 15.39 0.06 -15.88
#